data_AF-A0A4Y2H9I3-F1
#
_entry.id   AF-A0A4Y2H9I3-F1
#
_cell.length_a   1.000
_cell.length_b   1.000
_cell.length_c   1.000
_cell.angle_alpha   90.00
_cell.angle_beta   90.00
_cell.angle_gamma   90.00
#
_symmetry.space_group_name_H-M   'P 1'
#
loop_
_entity.id
_entity.type
_entity.pdbx_description
1 polymer ?
#
loop_
_entity_poly.entity_id
_entity_poly.type
_entity_poly.pdbx_seq_one_letter_code
_entity_poly.pdbx_strand_id
1 'polypeptide(L)'
;MIGLLDQFFSCIIDINEKIGLYAARLQKIIADLLDCSEKITSKYQAFQNIRFLPDCFGAIVQTICTWPDDQLAFDQVLNELIAEETRLEQCSRDHEQFALNSATPSRTGTRNRSEANRPQYKVKKYNMTGYSDRD
;
A
#
# COMPACT_ATOMS: atom_id res chain seq x y z
N MET A 1 -11.51 -31.61 18.21
CA MET A 1 -11.65 -30.32 18.91
C MET A 1 -10.32 -29.60 19.05
N ILE A 2 -9.34 -30.10 19.83
CA ILE A 2 -8.01 -29.46 19.98
C ILE A 2 -7.32 -29.19 18.63
N GLY A 3 -7.37 -30.16 17.71
CA GLY A 3 -6.76 -30.00 16.38
C GLY A 3 -7.43 -28.96 15.46
N LEU A 4 -8.71 -28.62 15.67
CA LEU A 4 -9.39 -27.58 14.87
C LEU A 4 -9.08 -26.17 15.40
N LEU A 5 -8.99 -26.02 16.72
CA LEU A 5 -8.52 -24.78 17.34
C LEU A 5 -7.06 -24.51 16.98
N ASP A 6 -6.22 -25.55 17.00
CA ASP A 6 -4.83 -25.44 16.55
C ASP A 6 -4.73 -25.01 15.08
N GLN A 7 -5.55 -25.61 14.20
CA GLN A 7 -5.66 -25.18 12.79
C GLN A 7 -6.14 -23.73 12.67
N PHE A 8 -7.12 -23.30 13.47
CA PHE A 8 -7.61 -21.93 13.44
C PHE A 8 -6.50 -20.94 13.79
N PHE A 9 -5.78 -21.15 14.91
CA PHE A 9 -4.72 -20.24 15.35
C PHE A 9 -3.47 -20.30 14.48
N SER A 10 -3.20 -21.45 13.87
CA SER A 10 -2.06 -21.68 12.96
C SER A 10 -2.37 -21.34 11.51
N CYS A 11 -3.59 -20.89 11.19
CA CYS A 11 -3.94 -20.47 9.84
C CYS A 11 -3.23 -19.15 9.53
N ILE A 12 -2.28 -19.22 8.60
CA ILE A 12 -1.44 -18.12 8.13
C ILE A 12 -1.71 -17.95 6.63
N ILE A 13 -1.72 -16.71 6.15
CA ILE A 13 -1.81 -16.41 4.72
C ILE A 13 -0.54 -16.88 4.01
N ASP A 14 -0.70 -17.60 2.91
CA ASP A 14 0.43 -18.09 2.13
C ASP A 14 1.02 -16.98 1.24
N ILE A 15 2.26 -17.19 0.79
CA ILE A 15 2.92 -16.26 -0.14
C ILE A 15 2.10 -16.19 -1.44
N ASN A 16 1.75 -14.97 -1.85
CA ASN A 16 0.92 -14.67 -3.04
C ASN A 16 -0.53 -15.19 -2.96
N GLU A 17 -0.98 -15.63 -1.80
CA GLU A 17 -2.40 -15.96 -1.61
C GLU A 17 -3.25 -14.70 -1.59
N LYS A 18 -4.42 -14.77 -2.23
CA LYS A 18 -5.42 -13.70 -2.17
C LYS A 18 -6.13 -13.68 -0.83
N ILE A 19 -6.43 -12.49 -0.33
CA ILE A 19 -7.16 -12.30 0.93
C ILE A 19 -8.45 -13.11 0.98
N GLY A 20 -9.21 -13.11 -0.12
CA GLY A 20 -10.46 -13.87 -0.21
C GLY A 20 -10.26 -15.38 -0.06
N LEU A 21 -9.14 -15.93 -0.55
CA LEU A 21 -8.85 -17.37 -0.43
C LEU A 21 -8.44 -17.73 1.00
N TYR A 22 -7.57 -16.91 1.62
CA TYR A 22 -7.20 -17.05 3.02
C TYR A 22 -8.44 -17.02 3.93
N ALA A 23 -9.32 -16.04 3.73
CA ALA A 23 -10.55 -15.90 4.50
C ALA A 23 -11.51 -17.08 4.31
N ALA A 24 -11.61 -17.64 3.10
CA ALA A 24 -12.42 -18.84 2.84
C ALA A 24 -11.91 -20.06 3.64
N ARG A 25 -10.58 -20.21 3.80
CA ARG A 25 -10.01 -21.27 4.65
C ARG A 25 -10.35 -21.04 6.12
N LEU A 26 -10.24 -19.81 6.61
CA LEU A 26 -10.66 -19.47 7.97
C LEU A 26 -12.15 -19.74 8.20
N GLN A 27 -13.02 -19.33 7.27
CA GLN A 27 -14.47 -19.58 7.35
C GLN A 27 -14.77 -21.07 7.41
N LYS A 28 -14.08 -21.88 6.61
CA LYS A 28 -14.22 -23.34 6.68
C LYS A 28 -13.89 -23.88 8.07
N ILE A 29 -12.76 -23.47 8.65
CA ILE A 29 -12.37 -23.92 10.00
C ILE A 29 -13.38 -23.44 11.06
N ILE A 30 -13.88 -22.21 10.95
CA ILE A 30 -14.91 -21.66 11.84
C ILE A 30 -16.22 -22.46 11.74
N ALA A 31 -16.63 -22.84 10.52
CA ALA A 31 -17.80 -23.69 10.30
C ALA A 31 -17.61 -25.09 10.91
N ASP A 32 -16.46 -25.72 10.69
CA ASP A 32 -16.13 -27.03 11.27
C ASP A 32 -16.11 -26.99 12.82
N LEU A 33 -15.69 -25.87 13.41
CA LEU A 33 -15.74 -25.64 14.86
C LEU A 33 -17.17 -25.45 15.36
N LEU A 34 -18.01 -24.71 14.62
CA LEU A 34 -19.41 -24.51 14.95
C LEU A 34 -20.19 -25.84 14.96
N ASP A 35 -19.89 -26.73 14.01
CA ASP A 35 -20.48 -28.07 13.95
C ASP A 35 -20.08 -28.92 15.18
N CYS A 36 -18.93 -28.63 15.79
CA CYS A 36 -18.49 -29.23 17.06
C CYS A 36 -19.06 -28.55 18.31
N SER A 37 -20.03 -27.63 18.17
CA SER A 37 -20.59 -26.78 19.23
C SER A 37 -19.58 -25.82 19.88
N GLU A 38 -18.44 -25.57 19.24
CA GLU A 38 -17.43 -24.62 19.71
C GLU A 38 -17.59 -23.29 18.95
N LYS A 39 -18.08 -22.25 19.64
CA LYS A 39 -18.27 -20.93 19.02
C LYS A 39 -17.09 -20.02 19.34
N ILE A 40 -16.30 -19.70 18.33
CA ILE A 40 -15.31 -18.62 18.44
C ILE A 40 -16.06 -17.27 18.47
N THR A 41 -15.72 -16.41 19.44
CA THR A 41 -16.25 -15.05 19.51
C THR A 41 -15.90 -14.26 18.24
N SER A 42 -16.85 -13.47 17.71
CA SER A 42 -16.65 -12.65 16.49
C SER A 42 -15.36 -11.82 16.55
N LYS A 43 -15.04 -11.29 17.74
CA LYS A 43 -13.80 -10.56 18.00
C LYS A 43 -12.54 -11.35 17.64
N TYR A 44 -12.44 -12.60 18.10
CA TYR A 44 -11.29 -13.45 17.78
C TYR A 44 -11.25 -13.87 16.30
N GLN A 45 -12.42 -14.05 15.68
CA GLN A 45 -12.48 -14.32 14.23
C GLN A 45 -11.97 -13.12 13.42
N ALA A 46 -12.37 -11.90 13.79
CA ALA A 46 -11.88 -10.67 13.18
C ALA A 46 -10.36 -10.47 13.41
N PHE A 47 -9.86 -10.71 14.63
CA PHE A 47 -8.43 -10.64 14.90
C PHE A 47 -7.62 -11.64 14.07
N GLN A 48 -8.13 -12.86 13.88
CA GLN A 48 -7.42 -13.85 13.08
C GLN A 48 -7.27 -13.43 11.61
N ASN A 49 -8.24 -12.68 11.05
CA ASN A 49 -8.11 -12.14 9.68
C ASN A 49 -6.94 -11.16 9.54
N ILE A 50 -6.70 -10.33 10.55
CA ILE A 50 -5.70 -9.25 10.46
C ILE A 50 -4.32 -9.65 11.00
N ARG A 51 -4.21 -10.77 11.72
CA ARG A 51 -3.02 -11.16 12.48
C ARG A 51 -1.78 -11.42 11.62
N PHE A 52 -1.95 -12.02 10.46
CA PHE A 52 -0.84 -12.50 9.63
C PHE A 52 -0.75 -11.79 8.28
N LEU A 53 -1.36 -10.62 8.16
CA LEU A 53 -1.37 -9.91 6.88
C LEU A 53 0.01 -9.35 6.51
N PRO A 54 0.31 -9.26 5.20
CA PRO A 54 1.52 -8.59 4.73
C PRO A 54 1.58 -7.11 5.15
N ASP A 55 2.79 -6.57 5.27
CA ASP A 55 3.03 -5.19 5.73
C ASP A 55 2.30 -4.11 4.90
N CYS A 56 2.00 -4.37 3.63
CA CYS A 56 1.24 -3.45 2.78
C CYS A 56 -0.19 -3.19 3.29
N PHE A 57 -0.75 -4.07 4.12
CA PHE A 57 -2.04 -3.89 4.78
C PHE A 57 -1.95 -3.11 6.10
N GLY A 58 -0.76 -2.64 6.52
CA GLY A 58 -0.57 -2.02 7.83
C GLY A 58 -1.52 -0.85 8.12
N ALA A 59 -1.81 -0.01 7.13
CA ALA A 59 -2.73 1.13 7.28
C ALA A 59 -4.18 0.69 7.54
N ILE A 60 -4.67 -0.33 6.82
CA ILE A 60 -6.04 -0.83 7.04
C ILE A 60 -6.14 -1.60 8.36
N VAL A 61 -5.10 -2.35 8.74
CA VAL A 61 -5.04 -3.04 10.04
C VAL A 61 -5.10 -2.04 11.18
N GLN A 62 -4.35 -0.94 11.10
CA GLN A 62 -4.41 0.12 12.09
C GLN A 62 -5.81 0.74 12.17
N THR A 63 -6.45 0.96 11.04
CA THR A 63 -7.82 1.50 10.98
C THR A 63 -8.82 0.56 11.64
N ILE A 64 -8.79 -0.73 11.29
CA ILE A 64 -9.68 -1.75 11.88
C ILE A 64 -9.45 -1.88 13.40
N CYS A 65 -8.21 -1.81 13.86
CA CYS A 65 -7.89 -1.84 15.30
C CYS A 65 -8.47 -0.65 16.10
N THR A 66 -8.86 0.44 15.43
CA THR A 66 -9.54 1.58 16.09
C THR A 66 -11.05 1.44 16.15
N TRP A 67 -11.61 0.42 15.50
CA TRP A 67 -13.06 0.21 15.47
C TRP A 67 -13.59 -0.25 16.83
N PRO A 68 -14.84 0.13 17.17
CA PRO A 68 -15.50 -0.40 18.35
C PRO A 68 -15.86 -1.89 18.17
N ASP A 69 -15.96 -2.62 19.28
CA ASP A 69 -16.16 -4.08 19.30
C ASP A 69 -17.45 -4.54 18.58
N ASP A 70 -18.45 -3.67 18.46
CA ASP A 70 -19.72 -3.91 17.75
C ASP A 70 -19.57 -3.88 16.22
N GLN A 71 -18.55 -3.18 15.71
CA GLN A 71 -18.21 -3.13 14.27
C GLN A 71 -17.18 -4.20 13.88
N LEU A 72 -16.55 -4.85 14.86
CA LEU A 72 -15.50 -5.85 14.65
C LEU A 72 -16.06 -7.24 14.30
N ALA A 73 -16.85 -7.30 13.22
CA ALA A 73 -17.40 -8.54 12.67
C ALA A 73 -16.49 -9.12 11.58
N PHE A 74 -16.46 -10.46 11.46
CA PHE A 74 -15.65 -11.17 10.45
C PHE A 74 -15.91 -10.65 9.04
N ASP A 75 -17.17 -10.61 8.61
CA ASP A 75 -17.54 -10.23 7.24
C ASP A 75 -17.19 -8.76 6.94
N GLN A 76 -17.36 -7.88 7.93
CA GLN A 76 -17.03 -6.47 7.78
C GLN A 76 -15.51 -6.28 7.60
N VAL A 77 -14.71 -6.93 8.45
CA VAL A 77 -13.25 -6.92 8.33
C VAL A 77 -12.82 -7.49 6.99
N LEU A 78 -13.40 -8.61 6.56
CA LEU A 78 -13.09 -9.22 5.27
C LEU A 78 -13.37 -8.27 4.10
N ASN A 79 -14.52 -7.59 4.10
CA ASN A 79 -14.88 -6.66 3.03
C ASN A 79 -13.86 -5.51 2.92
N GLU A 80 -13.43 -4.93 4.04
CA GLU A 80 -12.40 -3.89 4.04
C GLU A 80 -11.05 -4.40 3.55
N LEU A 81 -10.67 -5.63 3.93
CA LEU A 81 -9.42 -6.23 3.48
C LEU A 81 -9.42 -6.51 1.97
N ILE A 82 -10.55 -6.96 1.40
CA ILE A 82 -10.70 -7.15 -0.05
C ILE A 82 -10.67 -5.81 -0.79
N ALA A 83 -11.31 -4.78 -0.24
CA ALA A 83 -11.27 -3.43 -0.79
C ALA A 83 -9.84 -2.88 -0.78
N GLU A 84 -9.09 -3.09 0.30
CA GLU A 84 -7.69 -2.68 0.40
C GLU A 84 -6.80 -3.47 -0.56
N GLU A 85 -6.98 -4.79 -0.70
CA GLU A 85 -6.26 -5.60 -1.70
C GLU A 85 -6.46 -5.03 -3.11
N THR A 86 -7.71 -4.71 -3.47
CA THR A 86 -8.05 -4.11 -4.76
C THR A 86 -7.39 -2.74 -4.94
N ARG A 87 -7.36 -1.90 -3.88
CA ARG A 87 -6.72 -0.58 -3.88
C ARG A 87 -5.21 -0.68 -4.06
N LEU A 88 -4.56 -1.63 -3.38
CA LEU A 88 -3.13 -1.88 -3.46
C LEU A 88 -2.73 -2.35 -4.87
N GLU A 89 -3.50 -3.27 -5.45
CA GLU A 89 -3.29 -3.72 -6.84
C GLU A 89 -3.40 -2.57 -7.84
N GLN A 90 -4.38 -1.69 -7.67
CA GLN A 90 -4.51 -0.51 -8.54
C GLN A 90 -3.34 0.46 -8.36
N CYS A 91 -2.92 0.71 -7.12
CA CYS A 91 -1.78 1.59 -6.83
C CYS A 91 -0.47 1.07 -7.45
N SER A 92 -0.26 -0.24 -7.45
CA SER A 92 0.88 -0.87 -8.13
C SER A 92 0.87 -0.62 -9.64
N ARG A 93 -0.28 -0.85 -10.30
CA ARG A 93 -0.45 -0.62 -11.75
C ARG A 93 -0.19 0.83 -12.14
N ASP A 94 -0.72 1.77 -11.34
CA ASP A 94 -0.53 3.20 -11.61
C ASP A 94 0.95 3.58 -11.50
N HIS A 95 1.65 3.09 -10.46
CA HIS A 95 3.08 3.34 -10.27
C HIS A 95 3.93 2.79 -11.44
N GLU A 96 3.63 1.58 -11.92
CA GLU A 96 4.26 1.01 -13.11
C GLU A 96 4.02 1.87 -14.36
N GLN A 97 2.80 2.35 -14.56
CA GLN A 97 2.43 3.21 -15.67
C GLN A 97 3.17 4.56 -15.62
N PHE A 98 3.31 5.16 -14.43
CA PHE A 98 4.12 6.38 -14.26
C PHE A 98 5.61 6.15 -14.53
N ALA A 99 6.16 5.01 -14.12
CA ALA A 99 7.55 4.66 -14.40
C ALA A 99 7.82 4.51 -15.91
N LEU A 100 6.92 3.86 -16.66
CA LEU A 100 7.04 3.70 -18.11
C LEU A 100 6.93 5.03 -18.88
N ASN A 101 6.03 5.91 -18.45
CA ASN A 101 5.81 7.21 -19.11
C ASN A 101 6.89 8.25 -18.77
N SER A 102 7.59 8.10 -17.65
CA SER A 102 8.73 8.95 -17.29
C SER A 102 10.04 8.48 -17.93
N ALA A 103 10.15 7.19 -18.27
CA ALA A 103 11.30 6.62 -18.96
C ALA A 103 11.30 6.87 -20.48
N THR A 104 10.19 7.28 -21.08
CA THR A 104 10.16 7.72 -22.48
C THR A 104 10.67 9.16 -22.57
N PRO A 105 11.82 9.43 -23.24
CA PRO A 105 12.21 10.79 -23.53
C PRO A 105 11.11 11.37 -24.41
N SER A 106 10.47 12.44 -23.95
CA SER A 106 9.53 13.17 -24.78
C SER A 106 10.25 13.54 -26.07
N ARG A 107 9.88 12.93 -27.20
CA ARG A 107 10.27 13.44 -28.52
C ARG A 107 9.66 14.83 -28.58
N THR A 108 10.48 15.83 -28.22
CA THR A 108 10.21 17.22 -28.48
C THR A 108 10.24 17.38 -29.99
N GLY A 109 9.09 17.10 -30.61
CA GLY A 109 8.79 17.55 -31.96
C GLY A 109 8.96 19.06 -31.97
N THR A 110 10.02 19.49 -32.65
CA THR A 110 10.38 20.82 -33.12
C THR A 110 9.29 21.87 -32.91
N ARG A 111 9.29 22.54 -31.75
CA ARG A 111 8.58 23.80 -31.60
C ARG A 111 9.50 24.87 -32.19
N ASN A 112 9.17 25.33 -33.40
CA ASN A 112 9.78 26.51 -34.00
C ASN A 112 9.65 27.66 -33.00
N ARG A 113 10.77 28.00 -32.35
CA ARG A 113 10.86 29.15 -31.47
C ARG A 113 10.96 30.37 -32.37
N SER A 114 9.83 31.00 -32.64
CA SER A 114 9.78 32.37 -33.16
C SER A 114 10.72 33.24 -32.34
N GLU A 115 11.58 33.98 -33.04
CA GLU A 115 12.58 34.88 -32.47
C GLU A 115 11.95 35.81 -31.42
N ALA A 116 12.20 35.50 -30.15
CA ALA A 116 11.98 36.44 -29.07
C ALA A 116 13.21 37.35 -29.01
N ASN A 117 13.02 38.61 -29.42
CA ASN A 117 13.97 39.71 -29.34
C ASN A 117 14.81 39.66 -28.05
N ARG A 118 16.12 39.47 -28.21
CA ARG A 118 17.12 39.50 -27.13
C ARG A 118 17.45 40.97 -26.85
N PRO A 119 17.23 41.51 -25.63
CA PRO A 119 17.85 42.77 -25.25
C PRO A 119 19.36 42.52 -25.10
N GLN A 120 20.18 43.26 -25.84
CA GLN A 120 21.63 43.26 -25.66
C GLN A 120 21.95 43.84 -24.26
N TYR A 121 22.35 42.98 -23.33
CA TYR A 121 22.98 43.45 -22.11
C TYR A 121 24.40 43.93 -22.46
N LYS A 122 24.66 45.22 -22.25
CA LYS A 122 26.00 45.78 -22.42
C LYS A 122 26.89 45.28 -21.29
N VAL A 123 27.97 44.59 -21.67
CA VAL A 123 29.08 44.24 -20.78
C VAL A 123 29.74 45.52 -20.29
N LYS A 124 29.65 45.80 -18.98
CA LYS A 124 30.52 46.77 -18.31
C LYS A 124 31.69 46.02 -17.67
N LYS A 125 32.86 46.14 -18.31
CA LYS A 125 34.16 45.77 -17.73
C LYS A 125 34.47 46.72 -16.58
N TYR A 126 34.72 46.17 -15.40
CA TYR A 126 35.46 46.87 -14.35
C TYR A 126 36.64 46.01 -13.94
N ASN A 127 37.78 46.69 -13.85
CA ASN A 127 39.12 46.11 -13.86
C ASN A 127 39.52 45.68 -12.45
N MET A 128 40.26 44.57 -12.38
CA MET A 128 40.77 43.98 -11.15
C MET A 128 42.05 44.70 -10.70
N THR A 129 41.98 45.44 -9.60
CA THR A 129 43.11 46.01 -8.85
C THR A 129 42.66 46.13 -7.41
N GLY A 130 43.31 45.59 -6.38
CA GLY A 130 44.39 44.64 -6.23
C GLY A 130 44.40 44.29 -4.74
N TYR A 131 44.66 43.05 -4.39
CA TYR A 131 45.01 42.70 -3.01
C TYR A 131 46.52 42.51 -2.98
N SER A 132 47.21 43.44 -2.31
CA SER A 132 48.58 43.25 -1.87
C SER A 132 48.50 42.82 -0.41
N ASP A 133 48.99 41.62 -0.12
CA ASP A 133 49.45 41.22 1.20
C ASP A 133 50.41 42.27 1.77
N ARG A 134 50.29 42.55 3.07
CA ARG A 134 51.40 42.86 4.00
C ARG A 134 50.99 42.50 5.42
N ASP A 135 51.74 41.52 5.95
CA ASP A 135 52.36 41.40 7.29
C ASP A 135 51.61 41.92 8.53
#